data_AF-A0A1Q5PUE5-F1
#
_entry.id   AF-A0A1Q5PUE5-F1
#
_cell.length_a   1.000
_cell.length_b   1.000
_cell.length_c   1.000
_cell.angle_alpha   90.00
_cell.angle_beta   90.00
_cell.angle_gamma   90.00
#
_symmetry.space_group_name_H-M   'P 1'
#
loop_
_entity.id
_entity.type
_entity.pdbx_description
1 polymer ?
#
loop_
_entity_poly.entity_id
_entity_poly.type
_entity_poly.pdbx_seq_one_letter_code
_entity_poly.pdbx_strand_id
1 'polypeptide(L)'
;MGILTAALVAVPGDADAVLALAAQLRERARESAGAGTDIYQAVRTAPTWQGQSQWAFADAADLAIKDVNELTDGLESGAQALESFGWEIRAAKNRVADLRLSAEKAEASYWEHGLQLRAGLVAQMFQSANLLRNASAEIVETLAQRGRECAAVLCQALHTEPVVTRDGENIAELRPLDDRLIKQALAELDHIDYRRMKQQDIGDCYFLAAVMAVASTENGQQLLRDSVRPRYDADGRVTGFYVRLFTNPLAPNPEGSREVYVESVYTHGASADTSALFAILESAYGQSDPYGVASTLLGGIEEGTTGQGLEIITGHGGTSLRGHNGIVDWGPAYDPAERAQIIHALRSGQPVVTETYSGNWLEYDAGKAVAQAQFAHGGEKVEIAQKHVYMVEAADEKGITLRNPWGYNIHPSTQTKTAASFTLTWEEYSRLFASTQIGTMQP
;
A
#
# COMPACT_ATOMS: atom_id res chain seq x y z
N MET A 1 10.62 46.01 -0.63
CA MET A 1 11.22 44.67 -0.51
C MET A 1 12.41 44.61 -1.44
N GLY A 2 13.56 44.12 -0.95
CA GLY A 2 14.74 43.93 -1.80
C GLY A 2 14.65 42.64 -2.63
N ILE A 3 15.55 42.51 -3.61
CA ILE A 3 15.53 41.43 -4.62
C ILE A 3 15.85 40.05 -4.01
N LEU A 4 16.77 39.99 -3.04
CA LEU A 4 17.18 38.75 -2.36
C LEU A 4 16.12 38.28 -1.36
N THR A 5 15.58 39.20 -0.57
CA THR A 5 14.51 38.89 0.40
C THR A 5 13.23 38.42 -0.27
N ALA A 6 12.90 38.98 -1.44
CA ALA A 6 11.76 38.56 -2.26
C ALA A 6 11.95 37.19 -2.94
N ALA A 7 13.17 36.66 -3.01
CA ALA A 7 13.46 35.36 -3.63
C ALA A 7 13.14 34.16 -2.72
N LEU A 8 12.98 34.39 -1.41
CA LEU A 8 12.72 33.34 -0.43
C LEU A 8 11.30 32.79 -0.55
N VAL A 9 11.18 31.46 -0.48
CA VAL A 9 9.90 30.76 -0.40
C VAL A 9 9.38 30.84 1.04
N ALA A 10 8.09 31.15 1.20
CA ALA A 10 7.45 31.19 2.51
C ALA A 10 7.21 29.78 3.05
N VAL A 11 7.50 29.58 4.34
CA VAL A 11 7.24 28.31 5.04
C VAL A 11 5.76 28.24 5.42
N PRO A 12 4.99 27.26 4.93
CA PRO A 12 3.58 27.10 5.28
C PRO A 12 3.40 26.53 6.70
N GLY A 13 2.15 26.55 7.18
CA GLY A 13 1.74 25.89 8.42
C GLY A 13 1.80 26.76 9.68
N ASP A 14 1.07 26.32 10.70
CA ASP A 14 1.02 26.93 12.02
C ASP A 14 1.45 25.91 13.07
N ALA A 15 2.67 26.11 13.60
CA ALA A 15 3.23 25.20 14.58
C ALA A 15 2.48 25.21 15.91
N ASP A 16 1.95 26.37 16.33
CA ASP A 16 1.27 26.48 17.62
C ASP A 16 -0.08 25.78 17.57
N ALA A 17 -0.79 25.89 16.44
CA ALA A 17 -2.02 25.14 16.19
C ALA A 17 -1.77 23.62 16.17
N VAL A 18 -0.71 23.16 15.48
CA VAL A 18 -0.35 21.73 15.42
C VAL A 18 0.02 21.19 16.80
N LEU A 19 0.83 21.92 17.57
CA LEU A 19 1.20 21.53 18.94
C LEU A 19 -0.01 21.55 19.90
N ALA A 20 -0.94 22.50 19.73
CA ALA A 20 -2.17 22.52 20.50
C ALA A 20 -3.08 21.32 20.19
N LEU A 21 -3.11 20.85 18.93
CA LEU A 21 -3.83 19.64 18.56
C LEU A 21 -3.16 18.39 19.17
N ALA A 22 -1.83 18.30 19.14
CA ALA A 22 -1.09 17.23 19.80
C ALA A 22 -1.44 17.13 21.30
N ALA A 23 -1.51 18.27 21.99
CA ALA A 23 -1.90 18.32 23.40
C ALA A 23 -3.35 17.85 23.63
N GLN A 24 -4.28 18.17 22.72
CA GLN A 24 -5.67 17.67 22.80
C GLN A 24 -5.74 16.16 22.62
N LEU A 25 -4.98 15.58 21.68
CA LEU A 25 -4.94 14.12 21.49
C LEU A 25 -4.40 13.41 22.73
N ARG A 26 -3.35 13.93 23.37
CA ARG A 26 -2.84 13.38 24.66
C ARG A 26 -3.89 13.40 25.75
N GLU A 27 -4.67 14.46 25.83
CA GLU A 27 -5.74 14.52 26.83
C GLU A 27 -6.83 13.49 26.54
N ARG A 28 -7.21 13.30 25.27
CA ARG A 28 -8.11 12.21 24.87
C ARG A 28 -7.55 10.82 25.16
N ALA A 29 -6.25 10.62 24.99
CA ALA A 29 -5.60 9.35 25.34
C ALA A 29 -5.73 9.08 26.85
N ARG A 30 -5.50 10.09 27.70
CA ARG A 30 -5.70 9.96 29.16
C ARG A 30 -7.14 9.66 29.54
N GLU A 31 -8.10 10.32 28.90
CA GLU A 31 -9.53 10.03 29.09
C GLU A 31 -9.86 8.58 28.70
N SER A 32 -9.33 8.11 27.56
CA SER A 32 -9.50 6.73 27.09
C SER A 32 -8.89 5.71 28.05
N ALA A 33 -7.67 5.94 28.53
CA ALA A 33 -7.01 5.12 29.55
C ALA A 33 -7.81 5.07 30.87
N GLY A 34 -8.43 6.20 31.25
CA GLY A 34 -9.35 6.28 32.38
C GLY A 34 -10.56 5.37 32.19
N ALA A 35 -11.19 5.40 31.01
CA ALA A 35 -12.31 4.52 30.68
C ALA A 35 -11.92 3.03 30.73
N GLY A 36 -10.72 2.66 30.24
CA GLY A 36 -10.21 1.29 30.33
C GLY A 36 -10.03 0.84 31.79
N THR A 37 -9.55 1.74 32.65
CA THR A 37 -9.47 1.50 34.10
C THR A 37 -10.85 1.27 34.72
N ASP A 38 -11.85 2.07 34.34
CA ASP A 38 -13.21 1.93 34.84
C ASP A 38 -13.86 0.60 34.42
N ILE A 39 -13.66 0.14 33.18
CA ILE A 39 -14.11 -1.17 32.70
C ILE A 39 -13.46 -2.28 33.52
N TYR A 40 -12.15 -2.21 33.73
CA TYR A 40 -11.42 -3.19 34.53
C TYR A 40 -11.94 -3.25 35.98
N GLN A 41 -12.23 -2.09 36.60
CA GLN A 41 -12.83 -2.06 37.94
C GLN A 41 -14.26 -2.60 37.96
N ALA A 42 -15.07 -2.34 36.92
CA ALA A 42 -16.42 -2.89 36.79
C ALA A 42 -16.39 -4.43 36.76
N VAL A 43 -15.44 -5.02 36.03
CA VAL A 43 -15.23 -6.49 36.02
C VAL A 43 -14.84 -7.02 37.40
N ARG A 44 -13.90 -6.36 38.09
CA ARG A 44 -13.46 -6.79 39.43
C ARG A 44 -14.55 -6.70 40.50
N THR A 45 -15.48 -5.77 40.33
CA THR A 45 -16.58 -5.52 41.27
C THR A 45 -17.87 -6.26 40.90
N ALA A 46 -17.90 -6.91 39.72
CA ALA A 46 -19.03 -7.72 39.28
C ALA A 46 -19.29 -8.86 40.29
N PRO A 47 -20.56 -9.13 40.66
CA PRO A 47 -20.91 -10.22 41.56
C PRO A 47 -20.38 -11.56 41.05
N THR A 48 -20.00 -12.46 41.97
CA THR A 48 -19.48 -13.80 41.67
C THR A 48 -20.57 -14.76 41.20
N TRP A 49 -21.41 -14.38 40.23
CA TRP A 49 -22.33 -15.32 39.60
C TRP A 49 -21.55 -16.25 38.67
N GLN A 50 -21.93 -17.52 38.64
CA GLN A 50 -21.27 -18.56 37.84
C GLN A 50 -22.12 -18.90 36.61
N GLY A 51 -21.47 -19.39 35.55
CA GLY A 51 -22.14 -19.90 34.36
C GLY A 51 -21.88 -19.06 33.11
N GLN A 52 -22.54 -19.43 32.01
CA GLN A 52 -22.27 -18.89 30.66
C GLN A 52 -22.35 -17.36 30.58
N SER A 53 -23.26 -16.73 31.31
CA SER A 53 -23.38 -15.26 31.32
C SER A 53 -22.19 -14.56 31.97
N GLN A 54 -21.50 -15.20 32.92
CA GLN A 54 -20.26 -14.66 33.49
C GLN A 54 -19.12 -14.73 32.48
N TRP A 55 -18.97 -15.86 31.78
CA TRP A 55 -17.95 -16.03 30.75
C TRP A 55 -18.16 -15.05 29.59
N ALA A 56 -19.39 -14.94 29.10
CA ALA A 56 -19.72 -13.98 28.04
C ALA A 56 -19.46 -12.52 28.47
N PHE A 57 -19.72 -12.18 29.74
CA PHE A 57 -19.40 -10.85 30.26
C PHE A 57 -17.90 -10.61 30.37
N ALA A 58 -17.14 -11.61 30.86
CA ALA A 58 -15.68 -11.52 30.96
C ALA A 58 -15.03 -11.39 29.57
N ASP A 59 -15.42 -12.22 28.61
CA ASP A 59 -14.93 -12.17 27.23
C ASP A 59 -15.23 -10.81 26.58
N ALA A 60 -16.46 -10.30 26.75
CA ALA A 60 -16.83 -8.98 26.22
C ALA A 60 -16.05 -7.84 26.89
N ALA A 61 -15.76 -7.96 28.19
CA ALA A 61 -14.98 -6.94 28.89
C ALA A 61 -13.50 -6.98 28.51
N ASP A 62 -12.91 -8.18 28.34
CA ASP A 62 -11.53 -8.33 27.86
C ASP A 62 -11.37 -7.75 26.45
N LEU A 63 -12.36 -7.95 25.57
CA LEU A 63 -12.39 -7.31 24.25
C LEU A 63 -12.50 -5.80 24.36
N ALA A 64 -13.41 -5.27 25.19
CA ALA A 64 -13.56 -3.83 25.37
C ALA A 64 -12.28 -3.17 25.95
N ILE A 65 -11.58 -3.84 26.87
CA ILE A 65 -10.29 -3.38 27.41
C ILE A 65 -9.24 -3.35 26.30
N LYS A 66 -9.18 -4.40 25.45
CA LYS A 66 -8.28 -4.43 24.29
C LYS A 66 -8.53 -3.24 23.35
N ASP A 67 -9.77 -3.03 22.93
CA ASP A 67 -10.15 -1.95 22.01
C ASP A 67 -9.82 -0.56 22.58
N VAL A 68 -10.06 -0.34 23.89
CA VAL A 68 -9.73 0.92 24.55
C VAL A 68 -8.22 1.15 24.66
N ASN A 69 -7.44 0.10 24.90
CA ASN A 69 -5.97 0.21 24.91
C ASN A 69 -5.45 0.54 23.51
N GLU A 70 -5.95 -0.12 22.47
CA GLU A 70 -5.59 0.18 21.08
C GLU A 70 -5.92 1.63 20.70
N LEU A 71 -7.10 2.13 21.09
CA LEU A 71 -7.46 3.53 20.89
C LEU A 71 -6.55 4.49 21.67
N THR A 72 -6.20 4.14 22.91
CA THR A 72 -5.29 4.94 23.76
C THR A 72 -3.91 5.05 23.12
N ASP A 73 -3.34 3.92 22.70
CA ASP A 73 -2.03 3.85 22.05
C ASP A 73 -2.03 4.62 20.73
N GLY A 74 -3.10 4.48 19.95
CA GLY A 74 -3.33 5.25 18.74
C GLY A 74 -3.37 6.77 18.97
N LEU A 75 -4.12 7.24 19.97
CA LEU A 75 -4.17 8.65 20.33
C LEU A 75 -2.82 9.21 20.78
N GLU A 76 -2.04 8.46 21.57
CA GLU A 76 -0.67 8.85 21.97
C GLU A 76 0.28 8.90 20.77
N SER A 77 0.25 7.88 19.90
CA SER A 77 1.06 7.83 18.68
C SER A 77 0.76 9.01 17.75
N GLY A 78 -0.52 9.30 17.53
CA GLY A 78 -0.97 10.47 16.76
C GLY A 78 -0.52 11.79 17.39
N ALA A 79 -0.59 11.93 18.71
CA ALA A 79 -0.10 13.11 19.41
C ALA A 79 1.42 13.30 19.25
N GLN A 80 2.20 12.23 19.37
CA GLN A 80 3.65 12.27 19.20
C GLN A 80 4.05 12.68 17.78
N ALA A 81 3.33 12.17 16.77
CA ALA A 81 3.54 12.54 15.37
C ALA A 81 3.29 14.04 15.13
N LEU A 82 2.16 14.56 15.63
CA LEU A 82 1.83 15.99 15.54
C LEU A 82 2.84 16.86 16.29
N GLU A 83 3.26 16.45 17.49
CA GLU A 83 4.24 17.20 18.25
C GLU A 83 5.56 17.31 17.49
N SER A 84 6.06 16.18 16.99
CA SER A 84 7.28 16.12 16.18
C SER A 84 7.18 17.04 14.95
N PHE A 85 6.06 16.97 14.22
CA PHE A 85 5.84 17.80 13.05
C PHE A 85 5.71 19.30 13.40
N GLY A 86 5.05 19.65 14.51
CA GLY A 86 4.95 21.02 14.99
C GLY A 86 6.33 21.64 15.26
N TRP A 87 7.26 20.86 15.83
CA TRP A 87 8.64 21.29 16.02
C TRP A 87 9.41 21.43 14.70
N GLU A 88 9.17 20.57 13.72
CA GLU A 88 9.74 20.70 12.37
C GLU A 88 9.26 21.99 11.67
N ILE A 89 7.98 22.37 11.81
CA ILE A 89 7.48 23.66 11.29
C ILE A 89 8.24 24.83 11.93
N ARG A 90 8.44 24.82 13.26
CA ARG A 90 9.22 25.88 13.95
C ARG A 90 10.66 25.91 13.46
N ALA A 91 11.30 24.76 13.34
CA ALA A 91 12.67 24.65 12.86
C ALA A 91 12.80 25.20 11.43
N ALA A 92 11.89 24.84 10.52
CA ALA A 92 11.86 25.35 9.15
C ALA A 92 11.68 26.88 9.10
N LYS A 93 10.74 27.42 9.89
CA LYS A 93 10.53 28.88 10.00
C LYS A 93 11.78 29.60 10.48
N ASN A 94 12.48 29.06 11.48
CA ASN A 94 13.73 29.64 11.98
C ASN A 94 14.82 29.61 10.91
N ARG A 95 15.02 28.50 10.21
CA ARG A 95 16.01 28.39 9.13
C ARG A 95 15.76 29.41 8.01
N VAL A 96 14.49 29.59 7.58
CA VAL A 96 14.16 30.61 6.57
C VAL A 96 14.29 32.03 7.11
N ALA A 97 14.04 32.27 8.40
CA ALA A 97 14.32 33.57 9.02
C ALA A 97 15.82 33.89 9.03
N ASP A 98 16.69 32.91 9.27
CA ASP A 98 18.15 33.07 9.19
C ASP A 98 18.62 33.37 7.76
N LEU A 99 18.03 32.71 6.76
CA LEU A 99 18.27 33.02 5.34
C LEU A 99 17.82 34.45 5.01
N ARG A 100 16.66 34.89 5.54
CA ARG A 100 16.16 36.27 5.37
C ARG A 100 17.12 37.29 5.97
N LEU A 101 17.59 37.06 7.21
CA LEU A 101 18.56 37.95 7.84
C LEU A 101 19.87 38.05 7.04
N SER A 102 20.32 36.93 6.47
CA SER A 102 21.50 36.89 5.61
C SER A 102 21.28 37.66 4.30
N ALA A 103 20.10 37.53 3.70
CA ALA A 103 19.69 38.27 2.51
C ALA A 103 19.62 39.78 2.75
N GLU A 104 19.02 40.20 3.88
CA GLU A 104 18.93 41.62 4.27
C GLU A 104 20.32 42.25 4.47
N LYS A 105 21.25 41.53 5.12
CA LYS A 105 22.64 41.99 5.29
C LYS A 105 23.36 42.13 3.94
N ALA A 106 23.19 41.16 3.04
CA ALA A 106 23.79 41.21 1.71
C ALA A 106 23.22 42.36 0.86
N GLU A 107 21.91 42.60 0.93
CA GLU A 107 21.27 43.74 0.27
C GLU A 107 21.75 45.08 0.83
N ALA A 108 21.83 45.22 2.15
CA ALA A 108 22.33 46.43 2.79
C ALA A 108 23.76 46.75 2.32
N SER A 109 24.64 45.76 2.36
CA SER A 109 26.02 45.90 1.84
C SER A 109 26.04 46.26 0.36
N TYR A 110 25.20 45.66 -0.48
CA TYR A 110 25.10 46.05 -1.90
C TYR A 110 24.76 47.54 -2.06
N TRP A 111 23.82 48.07 -1.30
CA TRP A 111 23.39 49.48 -1.39
C TRP A 111 24.41 50.48 -0.83
N GLU A 112 25.31 50.07 0.06
CA GLU A 112 26.41 50.92 0.55
C GLU A 112 27.46 51.22 -0.52
N HIS A 113 27.55 50.41 -1.57
CA HIS A 113 28.53 50.59 -2.63
C HIS A 113 28.17 51.71 -3.63
N GLY A 114 29.20 52.38 -4.17
CA GLY A 114 29.05 53.34 -5.27
C GLY A 114 28.47 52.71 -6.54
N LEU A 115 27.93 53.54 -7.44
CA LEU A 115 27.18 53.09 -8.63
C LEU A 115 27.97 52.12 -9.54
N GLN A 116 29.26 52.39 -9.78
CA GLN A 116 30.09 51.56 -10.65
C GLN A 116 30.30 50.15 -10.10
N LEU A 117 30.53 50.03 -8.78
CA LEU A 117 30.71 48.73 -8.14
C LEU A 117 29.39 47.96 -8.09
N ARG A 118 28.27 48.62 -7.78
CA ARG A 118 26.94 48.00 -7.85
C ARG A 118 26.63 47.43 -9.22
N ALA A 119 26.91 48.17 -10.30
CA ALA A 119 26.71 47.69 -11.66
C ALA A 119 27.48 46.38 -11.95
N GLY A 120 28.69 46.24 -11.41
CA GLY A 120 29.49 45.01 -11.52
C GLY A 120 28.97 43.84 -10.67
N LEU A 121 28.21 44.10 -9.61
CA LEU A 121 27.70 43.09 -8.67
C LEU A 121 26.30 42.57 -9.02
N VAL A 122 25.60 43.14 -10.02
CA VAL A 122 24.23 42.76 -10.39
C VAL A 122 24.10 41.26 -10.70
N ALA A 123 25.05 40.68 -11.46
CA ALA A 123 25.02 39.26 -11.79
C ALA A 123 25.14 38.37 -10.53
N GLN A 124 25.98 38.78 -9.56
CA GLN A 124 26.13 38.08 -8.29
C GLN A 124 24.85 38.18 -7.45
N MET A 125 24.15 39.33 -7.48
CA MET A 125 22.84 39.47 -6.81
C MET A 125 21.81 38.48 -7.36
N PHE A 126 21.75 38.29 -8.68
CA PHE A 126 20.85 37.28 -9.26
C PHE A 126 21.24 35.84 -8.89
N GLN A 127 22.54 35.53 -8.86
CA GLN A 127 23.02 34.21 -8.41
C GLN A 127 22.64 33.96 -6.95
N SER A 128 22.87 34.93 -6.06
CA SER A 128 22.48 34.86 -4.65
C SER A 128 20.98 34.70 -4.47
N ALA A 129 20.16 35.41 -5.27
CA ALA A 129 18.71 35.24 -5.25
C ALA A 129 18.29 33.80 -5.61
N ASN A 130 18.89 33.21 -6.64
CA ASN A 130 18.62 31.82 -7.03
C ASN A 130 19.05 30.82 -5.95
N LEU A 131 20.21 31.02 -5.32
CA LEU A 131 20.67 30.17 -4.22
C LEU A 131 19.72 30.24 -3.01
N LEU A 132 19.28 31.44 -2.62
CA LEU A 132 18.30 31.64 -1.54
C LEU A 132 16.95 31.00 -1.88
N ARG A 133 16.48 31.15 -3.12
CA ARG A 133 15.25 30.51 -3.60
C ARG A 133 15.35 29.00 -3.49
N ASN A 134 16.43 28.41 -3.99
CA ASN A 134 16.62 26.95 -3.95
C ASN A 134 16.72 26.43 -2.51
N ALA A 135 17.51 27.09 -1.66
CA ALA A 135 17.67 26.69 -0.25
C ALA A 135 16.37 26.78 0.54
N SER A 136 15.58 27.85 0.35
CA SER A 136 14.27 27.98 1.00
C SER A 136 13.23 27.02 0.41
N ALA A 137 13.28 26.73 -0.89
CA ALA A 137 12.42 25.72 -1.51
C ALA A 137 12.71 24.30 -0.98
N GLU A 138 13.98 23.93 -0.82
CA GLU A 138 14.38 22.63 -0.25
C GLU A 138 13.89 22.44 1.20
N ILE A 139 13.94 23.51 2.02
CA ILE A 139 13.36 23.50 3.36
C ILE A 139 11.85 23.25 3.31
N VAL A 140 11.14 23.92 2.40
CA VAL A 140 9.68 23.77 2.26
C VAL A 140 9.31 22.39 1.73
N GLU A 141 10.05 21.85 0.78
CA GLU A 141 9.85 20.50 0.24
C GLU A 141 10.10 19.43 1.31
N THR A 142 11.17 19.56 2.08
CA THR A 142 11.45 18.68 3.23
C THR A 142 10.32 18.74 4.25
N LEU A 143 9.83 19.94 4.58
CA LEU A 143 8.71 20.10 5.51
C LEU A 143 7.42 19.47 4.96
N ALA A 144 7.14 19.60 3.66
CA ALA A 144 6.01 18.96 3.03
C ALA A 144 6.08 17.43 3.11
N GLN A 145 7.26 16.84 2.90
CA GLN A 145 7.48 15.41 3.09
C GLN A 145 7.24 14.99 4.55
N ARG A 146 7.74 15.74 5.53
CA ARG A 146 7.45 15.47 6.96
C ARG A 146 5.96 15.60 7.29
N GLY A 147 5.26 16.50 6.61
CA GLY A 147 3.81 16.64 6.72
C GLY A 147 3.06 15.39 6.21
N ARG A 148 3.47 14.84 5.06
CA ARG A 148 2.93 13.57 4.54
C ARG A 148 3.19 12.40 5.47
N GLU A 149 4.40 12.29 6.02
CA GLU A 149 4.75 11.27 7.02
C GLU A 149 3.89 11.38 8.28
N CYS A 150 3.70 12.61 8.79
CA CYS A 150 2.82 12.86 9.94
C CYS A 150 1.38 12.49 9.63
N ALA A 151 0.88 12.83 8.44
CA ALA A 151 -0.47 12.48 8.01
C ALA A 151 -0.65 10.95 7.91
N ALA A 152 0.33 10.24 7.35
CA ALA A 152 0.31 8.78 7.25
C ALA A 152 0.26 8.10 8.62
N VAL A 153 1.08 8.58 9.58
CA VAL A 153 1.04 8.08 10.97
C VAL A 153 -0.30 8.41 11.63
N LEU A 154 -0.85 9.60 11.44
CA LEU A 154 -2.16 9.97 11.99
C LEU A 154 -3.30 9.12 11.43
N CYS A 155 -3.28 8.85 10.13
CA CYS A 155 -4.25 7.94 9.51
C CYS A 155 -4.18 6.57 10.16
N GLN A 156 -2.98 6.02 10.32
CA GLN A 156 -2.79 4.70 10.92
C GLN A 156 -3.17 4.67 12.41
N ALA A 157 -2.72 5.66 13.17
CA ALA A 157 -2.91 5.70 14.61
C ALA A 157 -4.38 5.86 15.01
N LEU A 158 -5.21 6.44 14.14
CA LEU A 158 -6.65 6.58 14.34
C LEU A 158 -7.46 5.60 13.47
N HIS A 159 -6.79 4.69 12.77
CA HIS A 159 -7.45 3.68 11.97
C HIS A 159 -8.09 2.64 12.89
N THR A 160 -9.31 2.24 12.57
CA THR A 160 -9.98 1.13 13.23
C THR A 160 -10.33 0.13 12.16
N GLU A 161 -9.69 -1.04 12.21
CA GLU A 161 -9.93 -2.08 11.23
C GLU A 161 -11.33 -2.70 11.45
N PRO A 162 -12.20 -2.73 10.43
CA PRO A 162 -13.50 -3.36 10.58
C PRO A 162 -13.38 -4.86 10.84
N VAL A 163 -14.21 -5.39 11.74
CA VAL A 163 -14.31 -6.84 11.95
C VAL A 163 -15.00 -7.48 10.74
N VAL A 164 -14.29 -8.40 10.08
CA VAL A 164 -14.83 -9.18 8.95
C VAL A 164 -14.70 -10.65 9.30
N THR A 165 -15.84 -11.31 9.55
CA THR A 165 -15.84 -12.73 9.94
C THR A 165 -16.05 -13.65 8.74
N ARG A 166 -15.17 -14.64 8.59
CA ARG A 166 -15.30 -15.76 7.63
C ARG A 166 -15.02 -17.05 8.37
N ASP A 167 -15.93 -18.03 8.23
CA ASP A 167 -15.84 -19.33 8.91
C ASP A 167 -15.60 -19.28 10.43
N GLY A 168 -16.06 -18.19 11.07
CA GLY A 168 -15.91 -17.96 12.52
C GLY A 168 -14.63 -17.24 12.94
N GLU A 169 -13.74 -16.90 12.01
CA GLU A 169 -12.49 -16.17 12.25
C GLU A 169 -12.56 -14.73 11.72
N ASN A 170 -11.91 -13.79 12.39
CA ASN A 170 -11.80 -12.41 11.92
C ASN A 170 -10.63 -12.30 10.93
N ILE A 171 -10.92 -12.30 9.63
CA ILE A 171 -9.87 -12.21 8.60
C ILE A 171 -9.18 -10.85 8.56
N ALA A 172 -9.76 -9.84 9.20
CA ALA A 172 -9.19 -8.50 9.35
C ALA A 172 -8.20 -8.41 10.53
N GLU A 173 -7.95 -9.51 11.25
CA GLU A 173 -7.05 -9.49 12.41
C GLU A 173 -5.64 -9.04 12.00
N LEU A 174 -5.15 -8.00 12.69
CA LEU A 174 -3.81 -7.45 12.51
C LEU A 174 -2.84 -8.04 13.54
N ARG A 175 -1.61 -8.26 13.10
CA ARG A 175 -0.46 -8.62 13.93
C ARG A 175 0.63 -7.56 13.79
N PRO A 176 1.17 -6.99 14.88
CA PRO A 176 2.27 -6.05 14.82
C PRO A 176 3.51 -6.61 14.10
N LEU A 177 4.25 -5.73 13.43
CA LEU A 177 5.55 -6.08 12.84
C LEU A 177 6.57 -6.33 13.95
N ASP A 178 7.01 -7.59 14.07
CA ASP A 178 8.12 -7.95 14.96
C ASP A 178 9.50 -7.77 14.26
N ASP A 179 10.57 -7.83 15.05
CA ASP A 179 11.95 -7.73 14.56
C ASP A 179 12.27 -8.73 13.43
N ARG A 180 11.61 -9.89 13.42
CA ARG A 180 11.84 -10.93 12.41
C ARG A 180 11.21 -10.50 11.09
N LEU A 181 9.95 -10.06 11.10
CA LEU A 181 9.24 -9.57 9.92
C LEU A 181 9.92 -8.32 9.34
N ILE A 182 10.38 -7.40 10.19
CA ILE A 182 11.12 -6.21 9.77
C ILE A 182 12.42 -6.59 9.05
N LYS A 183 13.23 -7.48 9.65
CA LYS A 183 14.48 -7.94 9.01
C LYS A 183 14.21 -8.68 7.71
N GLN A 184 13.16 -9.49 7.67
CA GLN A 184 12.75 -10.21 6.48
C GLN A 184 12.32 -9.25 5.37
N ALA A 185 11.49 -8.26 5.66
CA ALA A 185 11.04 -7.26 4.70
C ALA A 185 12.21 -6.44 4.13
N LEU A 186 13.16 -6.02 4.98
CA LEU A 186 14.38 -5.32 4.53
C LEU A 186 15.21 -6.20 3.59
N ALA A 187 15.38 -7.48 3.88
CA ALA A 187 16.10 -8.41 3.00
C ALA A 187 15.33 -8.69 1.69
N GLU A 188 13.99 -8.74 1.75
CA GLU A 188 13.14 -8.91 0.58
C GLU A 188 13.16 -7.69 -0.34
N LEU A 189 13.36 -6.47 0.19
CA LEU A 189 13.57 -5.28 -0.64
C LEU A 189 14.84 -5.38 -1.48
N ASP A 190 15.93 -5.97 -0.96
CA ASP A 190 17.14 -6.20 -1.75
C ASP A 190 16.88 -7.24 -2.86
N HIS A 191 16.17 -8.32 -2.54
CA HIS A 191 15.87 -9.41 -3.47
C HIS A 191 14.41 -9.87 -3.37
N ILE A 192 13.55 -9.29 -4.22
CA ILE A 192 12.12 -9.59 -4.24
C ILE A 192 11.87 -10.90 -5.01
N ASP A 193 11.40 -11.94 -4.31
CA ASP A 193 10.98 -13.21 -4.93
C ASP A 193 9.47 -13.43 -4.79
N TYR A 194 8.74 -13.04 -5.84
CA TYR A 194 7.28 -13.19 -5.92
C TYR A 194 6.79 -14.63 -5.74
N ARG A 195 7.65 -15.65 -5.93
CA ARG A 195 7.28 -17.06 -5.80
C ARG A 195 7.01 -17.46 -4.35
N ARG A 196 7.51 -16.68 -3.39
CA ARG A 196 7.29 -16.88 -1.95
C ARG A 196 5.96 -16.31 -1.48
N MET A 197 5.32 -15.45 -2.26
CA MET A 197 4.01 -14.89 -1.97
C MET A 197 2.95 -16.00 -2.02
N LYS A 198 2.15 -16.06 -0.96
CA LYS A 198 0.96 -16.91 -0.85
C LYS A 198 -0.16 -16.10 -0.22
N GLN A 199 -1.22 -15.88 -0.97
CA GLN A 199 -2.46 -15.35 -0.44
C GLN A 199 -3.11 -16.36 0.51
N GLN A 200 -3.75 -15.85 1.57
CA GLN A 200 -4.55 -16.66 2.49
C GLN A 200 -6.04 -16.29 2.35
N ASP A 201 -6.70 -15.84 3.41
CA ASP A 201 -8.15 -15.81 3.49
C ASP A 201 -8.75 -14.49 3.00
N ILE A 202 -7.97 -13.42 2.83
CA ILE A 202 -8.45 -12.14 2.28
C ILE A 202 -8.66 -12.25 0.76
N GLY A 203 -9.82 -11.83 0.27
CA GLY A 203 -10.25 -11.92 -1.13
C GLY A 203 -9.67 -10.88 -2.10
N ASP A 204 -8.40 -10.50 -1.96
CA ASP A 204 -7.73 -9.43 -2.72
C ASP A 204 -6.81 -9.96 -3.85
N CYS A 205 -7.14 -11.12 -4.42
CA CYS A 205 -6.28 -11.84 -5.37
C CYS A 205 -5.83 -10.97 -6.57
N TYR A 206 -6.67 -10.02 -6.99
CA TYR A 206 -6.37 -9.06 -8.06
C TYR A 206 -5.18 -8.16 -7.72
N PHE A 207 -5.08 -7.73 -6.47
CA PHE A 207 -3.99 -6.90 -5.98
C PHE A 207 -2.72 -7.74 -5.85
N LEU A 208 -2.78 -8.87 -5.15
CA LEU A 208 -1.61 -9.73 -4.95
C LEU A 208 -1.04 -10.28 -6.26
N ALA A 209 -1.88 -10.70 -7.20
CA ALA A 209 -1.42 -11.10 -8.54
C ALA A 209 -0.76 -9.96 -9.31
N ALA A 210 -1.26 -8.71 -9.17
CA ALA A 210 -0.64 -7.53 -9.76
C ALA A 210 0.72 -7.23 -9.12
N VAL A 211 0.85 -7.27 -7.80
CA VAL A 211 2.13 -7.09 -7.10
C VAL A 211 3.13 -8.16 -7.52
N MET A 212 2.71 -9.42 -7.64
CA MET A 212 3.57 -10.49 -8.16
C MET A 212 4.04 -10.21 -9.59
N ALA A 213 3.12 -9.78 -10.47
CA ALA A 213 3.44 -9.46 -11.85
C ALA A 213 4.46 -8.32 -11.93
N VAL A 214 4.29 -7.25 -11.13
CA VAL A 214 5.25 -6.14 -11.03
C VAL A 214 6.61 -6.64 -10.52
N ALA A 215 6.61 -7.40 -9.43
CA ALA A 215 7.82 -7.99 -8.83
C ALA A 215 8.58 -8.96 -9.77
N SER A 216 7.93 -9.47 -10.81
CA SER A 216 8.56 -10.36 -11.80
C SER A 216 9.45 -9.65 -12.82
N THR A 217 9.41 -8.31 -12.86
CA THR A 217 10.12 -7.48 -13.83
C THR A 217 11.20 -6.63 -13.13
N GLU A 218 12.29 -6.30 -13.83
CA GLU A 218 13.37 -5.48 -13.24
C GLU A 218 12.87 -4.08 -12.85
N ASN A 219 12.16 -3.41 -13.77
CA ASN A 219 11.58 -2.09 -13.52
C ASN A 219 10.54 -2.14 -12.38
N GLY A 220 9.73 -3.19 -12.31
CA GLY A 220 8.74 -3.35 -11.25
C GLY A 220 9.39 -3.62 -9.89
N GLN A 221 10.49 -4.38 -9.82
CA GLN A 221 11.24 -4.50 -8.57
C GLN A 221 11.81 -3.16 -8.10
N GLN A 222 12.33 -2.36 -9.02
CA GLN A 222 12.79 -1.01 -8.70
C GLN A 222 11.64 -0.13 -8.17
N LEU A 223 10.49 -0.14 -8.85
CA LEU A 223 9.29 0.58 -8.41
C LEU A 223 8.84 0.16 -7.00
N LEU A 224 8.87 -1.14 -6.68
CA LEU A 224 8.52 -1.63 -5.35
C LEU A 224 9.52 -1.17 -4.28
N ARG A 225 10.83 -1.18 -4.58
CA ARG A 225 11.86 -0.63 -3.68
C ARG A 225 11.65 0.85 -3.42
N ASP A 226 11.35 1.62 -4.46
CA ASP A 226 11.15 3.07 -4.36
C ASP A 226 9.84 3.43 -3.66
N SER A 227 8.88 2.50 -3.63
CA SER A 227 7.58 2.69 -3.00
C SER A 227 7.52 2.23 -1.54
N VAL A 228 8.55 1.55 -1.02
CA VAL A 228 8.59 1.07 0.37
C VAL A 228 9.83 1.60 1.09
N ARG A 229 9.61 2.41 2.14
CA ARG A 229 10.68 3.07 2.89
C ARG A 229 10.58 2.76 4.39
N PRO A 230 11.66 2.28 5.04
CA PRO A 230 11.64 2.06 6.48
C PRO A 230 11.49 3.38 7.25
N ARG A 231 10.66 3.35 8.30
CA ARG A 231 10.57 4.42 9.31
C ARG A 231 11.50 4.07 10.48
N TYR A 232 12.32 5.03 10.89
CA TYR A 232 13.23 4.88 12.01
C TYR A 232 12.75 5.64 13.23
N ASP A 233 12.93 5.07 14.41
CA ASP A 233 12.83 5.80 15.68
C ASP A 233 14.11 6.61 15.98
N ALA A 234 14.13 7.28 17.15
CA ALA A 234 15.25 8.10 17.60
C ALA A 234 16.54 7.29 17.85
N ASP A 235 16.43 5.98 18.11
CA ASP A 235 17.56 5.07 18.33
C ASP A 235 18.05 4.44 17.01
N GLY A 236 17.44 4.79 15.88
CA GLY A 236 17.76 4.26 14.56
C GLY A 236 17.23 2.85 14.32
N ARG A 237 16.23 2.39 15.09
CA ARG A 237 15.54 1.12 14.85
C ARG A 237 14.38 1.33 13.90
N VAL A 238 14.15 0.37 13.02
CA VAL A 238 12.99 0.38 12.13
C VAL A 238 11.75 0.04 12.95
N THR A 239 10.72 0.88 12.89
CA THR A 239 9.44 0.66 13.61
C THR A 239 8.30 0.25 12.69
N GLY A 240 8.51 0.30 11.37
CA GLY A 240 7.50 0.08 10.36
C GLY A 240 7.95 0.62 9.01
N PHE A 241 7.03 0.68 8.06
CA PHE A 241 7.33 1.08 6.68
C PHE A 241 6.32 2.11 6.17
N TYR A 242 6.82 3.14 5.50
CA TYR A 242 6.00 3.97 4.63
C TYR A 242 5.86 3.27 3.29
N VAL A 243 4.62 3.08 2.84
CA VAL A 243 4.29 2.51 1.55
C VAL A 243 3.56 3.55 0.72
N ARG A 244 4.09 3.85 -0.47
CA ARG A 244 3.44 4.69 -1.46
C ARG A 244 2.51 3.83 -2.30
N LEU A 245 1.21 4.09 -2.20
CA LEU A 245 0.19 3.55 -3.09
C LEU A 245 -0.22 4.63 -4.08
N PHE A 246 -0.43 4.26 -5.33
CA PHE A 246 -0.88 5.17 -6.36
C PHE A 246 -2.41 5.18 -6.43
N THR A 247 -2.97 6.27 -6.94
CA THR A 247 -4.35 6.66 -6.61
C THR A 247 -5.40 5.60 -6.91
N ASN A 248 -6.17 5.34 -5.85
CA ASN A 248 -7.56 4.91 -5.85
C ASN A 248 -8.44 6.02 -6.48
N PRO A 249 -9.34 5.72 -7.44
CA PRO A 249 -10.29 6.69 -8.02
C PRO A 249 -11.29 7.32 -7.04
N LEU A 250 -11.28 6.93 -5.76
CA LEU A 250 -12.11 7.49 -4.68
C LEU A 250 -11.36 8.44 -3.72
N ALA A 251 -10.06 8.69 -3.91
CA ALA A 251 -9.29 9.55 -3.01
C ALA A 251 -9.47 11.06 -3.34
N PRO A 252 -9.70 11.95 -2.35
CA PRO A 252 -9.75 13.40 -2.55
C PRO A 252 -8.40 14.05 -2.93
N ASN A 253 -7.32 13.27 -3.06
CA ASN A 253 -5.96 13.78 -3.15
C ASN A 253 -5.55 14.04 -4.62
N PRO A 254 -5.20 15.28 -5.00
CA PRO A 254 -4.83 15.63 -6.37
C PRO A 254 -3.43 15.14 -6.80
N GLU A 255 -2.63 14.55 -5.89
CA GLU A 255 -1.21 14.20 -6.13
C GLU A 255 -0.98 12.82 -6.80
N GLY A 256 -2.02 12.06 -7.12
CA GLY A 256 -1.88 10.77 -7.83
C GLY A 256 -1.28 9.62 -7.00
N SER A 257 -0.93 9.86 -5.73
CA SER A 257 -0.48 8.83 -4.78
C SER A 257 -0.78 9.20 -3.31
N ARG A 258 -0.64 8.23 -2.42
CA ARG A 258 -0.79 8.33 -0.96
C ARG A 258 0.32 7.55 -0.27
N GLU A 259 0.93 8.14 0.76
CA GLU A 259 1.78 7.41 1.71
C GLU A 259 0.93 6.81 2.82
N VAL A 260 1.13 5.52 3.08
CA VAL A 260 0.49 4.75 4.16
C VAL A 260 1.59 4.27 5.09
N TYR A 261 1.40 4.42 6.41
CA TYR A 261 2.34 3.91 7.40
C TYR A 261 1.87 2.55 7.90
N VAL A 262 2.71 1.51 7.76
CA VAL A 262 2.40 0.14 8.14
C VAL A 262 3.29 -0.28 9.31
N GLU A 263 2.66 -0.56 10.45
CA GLU A 263 3.30 -1.12 11.65
C GLU A 263 2.70 -2.46 12.08
N SER A 264 1.66 -2.92 11.39
CA SER A 264 1.00 -4.20 11.57
C SER A 264 0.56 -4.77 10.23
N VAL A 265 0.54 -6.09 10.13
CA VAL A 265 0.11 -6.82 8.92
C VAL A 265 -1.07 -7.72 9.21
N TYR A 266 -1.89 -8.00 8.20
CA TYR A 266 -3.00 -8.95 8.33
C TYR A 266 -2.50 -10.37 8.63
N THR A 267 -3.05 -11.01 9.66
CA THR A 267 -2.73 -12.39 10.05
C THR A 267 -3.23 -13.41 9.02
N HIS A 268 -4.34 -13.09 8.36
CA HIS A 268 -5.02 -13.93 7.37
C HIS A 268 -4.86 -13.42 5.93
N GLY A 269 -3.90 -12.52 5.71
CA GLY A 269 -3.58 -11.95 4.40
C GLY A 269 -2.47 -12.68 3.66
N ALA A 270 -1.65 -11.96 2.92
CA ALA A 270 -0.45 -12.49 2.30
C ALA A 270 0.47 -13.06 3.38
N SER A 271 0.97 -14.28 3.18
CA SER A 271 1.70 -15.01 4.20
C SER A 271 3.01 -14.32 4.60
N ALA A 272 2.94 -13.51 5.66
CA ALA A 272 4.06 -12.72 6.16
C ALA A 272 5.28 -13.57 6.55
N ASP A 273 5.04 -14.83 6.95
CA ASP A 273 6.10 -15.75 7.34
C ASP A 273 6.90 -16.27 6.13
N THR A 274 6.31 -16.28 4.93
CA THR A 274 7.02 -16.63 3.70
C THR A 274 7.44 -15.41 2.90
N SER A 275 6.67 -14.31 2.95
CA SER A 275 6.97 -13.05 2.27
C SER A 275 6.47 -11.83 3.06
N ALA A 276 7.33 -11.23 3.87
CA ALA A 276 6.98 -10.09 4.72
C ALA A 276 6.69 -8.81 3.91
N LEU A 277 7.42 -8.58 2.80
CA LEU A 277 7.23 -7.43 1.93
C LEU A 277 5.82 -7.40 1.30
N PHE A 278 5.34 -8.55 0.83
CA PHE A 278 4.00 -8.63 0.24
C PHE A 278 2.91 -8.43 1.28
N ALA A 279 3.09 -8.96 2.50
CA ALA A 279 2.18 -8.69 3.61
C ALA A 279 2.13 -7.20 3.96
N ILE A 280 3.27 -6.49 3.94
CA ILE A 280 3.33 -5.03 4.14
C ILE A 280 2.59 -4.28 3.02
N LEU A 281 2.76 -4.69 1.76
CA LEU A 281 2.09 -4.06 0.61
C LEU A 281 0.56 -4.26 0.65
N GLU A 282 0.10 -5.46 0.97
CA GLU A 282 -1.34 -5.75 1.18
C GLU A 282 -1.90 -4.96 2.36
N SER A 283 -1.16 -4.92 3.45
CA SER A 283 -1.57 -4.21 4.67
C SER A 283 -1.63 -2.71 4.45
N ALA A 284 -0.70 -2.14 3.68
CA ALA A 284 -0.81 -0.76 3.23
C ALA A 284 -2.08 -0.53 2.42
N TYR A 285 -2.46 -1.46 1.54
CA TYR A 285 -3.65 -1.30 0.72
C TYR A 285 -4.92 -1.36 1.56
N GLY A 286 -5.09 -2.39 2.40
CA GLY A 286 -6.23 -2.49 3.31
C GLY A 286 -6.35 -1.31 4.27
N GLN A 287 -5.25 -0.94 4.94
CA GLN A 287 -5.23 0.18 5.90
C GLN A 287 -5.28 1.56 5.23
N SER A 288 -5.19 1.63 3.90
CA SER A 288 -5.49 2.86 3.16
C SER A 288 -6.99 3.14 3.09
N ASP A 289 -7.85 2.14 3.27
CA ASP A 289 -9.29 2.30 3.18
C ASP A 289 -9.97 2.20 4.55
N PRO A 290 -10.90 3.12 4.90
CA PRO A 290 -11.68 3.02 6.14
C PRO A 290 -12.45 1.71 6.30
N TYR A 291 -12.73 1.01 5.20
CA TYR A 291 -13.44 -0.27 5.19
C TYR A 291 -12.50 -1.48 5.19
N GLY A 292 -11.18 -1.27 5.18
CA GLY A 292 -10.19 -2.33 5.39
C GLY A 292 -10.36 -3.50 4.43
N VAL A 293 -10.40 -4.71 4.97
CA VAL A 293 -10.61 -5.96 4.22
C VAL A 293 -12.06 -6.26 3.83
N ALA A 294 -13.00 -5.31 4.01
CA ALA A 294 -14.37 -5.51 3.54
C ALA A 294 -14.44 -5.59 2.00
N SER A 295 -15.60 -5.98 1.46
CA SER A 295 -15.85 -5.94 0.01
C SER A 295 -15.64 -4.53 -0.55
N THR A 296 -15.09 -4.45 -1.76
CA THR A 296 -14.98 -3.24 -2.58
C THR A 296 -16.32 -2.55 -2.81
N LEU A 297 -17.45 -3.27 -2.73
CA LEU A 297 -18.79 -2.66 -2.74
C LEU A 297 -19.06 -1.74 -1.54
N LEU A 298 -18.42 -2.05 -0.41
CA LEU A 298 -18.46 -1.24 0.80
C LEU A 298 -17.31 -0.25 0.86
N GLY A 299 -16.33 -0.35 -0.04
CA GLY A 299 -15.13 0.48 -0.10
C GLY A 299 -13.84 -0.27 0.24
N GLY A 300 -13.91 -1.49 0.79
CA GLY A 300 -12.71 -2.24 1.20
C GLY A 300 -11.95 -2.90 0.04
N ILE A 301 -11.03 -3.81 0.36
CA ILE A 301 -10.12 -4.41 -0.63
C ILE A 301 -10.54 -5.79 -1.18
N GLU A 302 -11.67 -6.35 -0.77
CA GLU A 302 -12.12 -7.64 -1.30
C GLU A 302 -12.89 -7.50 -2.63
N GLU A 303 -12.64 -8.42 -3.58
CA GLU A 303 -13.37 -8.54 -4.85
C GLU A 303 -13.11 -7.44 -5.91
N GLY A 304 -11.87 -6.98 -6.06
CA GLY A 304 -11.50 -6.03 -7.13
C GLY A 304 -11.19 -6.68 -8.50
N THR A 305 -10.85 -5.83 -9.47
CA THR A 305 -10.53 -6.20 -10.84
C THR A 305 -9.04 -6.14 -11.13
N THR A 306 -8.57 -6.91 -12.10
CA THR A 306 -7.17 -6.92 -12.54
C THR A 306 -6.59 -5.53 -12.85
N GLY A 307 -7.37 -4.65 -13.48
CA GLY A 307 -6.92 -3.30 -13.84
C GLY A 307 -6.68 -2.42 -12.62
N GLN A 308 -7.52 -2.54 -11.58
CA GLN A 308 -7.39 -1.80 -10.34
C GLN A 308 -6.11 -2.17 -9.59
N GLY A 309 -5.79 -3.46 -9.50
CA GLY A 309 -4.59 -3.93 -8.80
C GLY A 309 -3.30 -3.35 -9.40
N LEU A 310 -3.20 -3.32 -10.73
CA LEU A 310 -2.09 -2.69 -11.44
C LEU A 310 -2.04 -1.17 -11.21
N GLU A 311 -3.17 -0.48 -11.30
CA GLU A 311 -3.25 0.97 -11.10
C GLU A 311 -2.83 1.38 -9.69
N ILE A 312 -3.23 0.64 -8.66
CA ILE A 312 -2.88 0.92 -7.26
C ILE A 312 -1.36 0.83 -7.04
N ILE A 313 -0.69 -0.16 -7.65
CA ILE A 313 0.74 -0.40 -7.40
C ILE A 313 1.66 0.33 -8.38
N THR A 314 1.21 0.67 -9.59
CA THR A 314 2.02 1.34 -10.62
C THR A 314 1.64 2.79 -10.89
N GLY A 315 0.46 3.23 -10.44
CA GLY A 315 -0.11 4.54 -10.77
C GLY A 315 -0.61 4.67 -12.20
N HIS A 316 -0.62 3.56 -12.93
CA HIS A 316 -1.09 3.51 -14.30
C HIS A 316 -1.99 2.31 -14.51
N GLY A 317 -3.08 2.53 -15.25
CA GLY A 317 -3.89 1.43 -15.74
C GLY A 317 -3.13 0.50 -16.69
N GLY A 318 -3.87 -0.49 -17.20
CA GLY A 318 -3.37 -1.44 -18.18
C GLY A 318 -4.08 -1.33 -19.52
N THR A 319 -3.48 -1.95 -20.54
CA THR A 319 -4.20 -2.30 -21.76
C THR A 319 -5.00 -3.57 -21.48
N SER A 320 -6.33 -3.46 -21.57
CA SER A 320 -7.25 -4.59 -21.43
C SER A 320 -7.44 -5.29 -22.76
N LEU A 321 -7.03 -6.54 -22.81
CA LEU A 321 -7.35 -7.48 -23.88
C LEU A 321 -8.54 -8.31 -23.41
N ARG A 322 -9.70 -8.07 -24.02
CA ARG A 322 -10.90 -8.86 -23.74
C ARG A 322 -10.89 -10.10 -24.60
N GLY A 323 -10.67 -11.25 -23.97
CA GLY A 323 -11.09 -12.52 -24.52
C GLY A 323 -12.61 -12.46 -24.72
N HIS A 324 -13.05 -12.31 -25.97
CA HIS A 324 -14.47 -12.27 -26.33
C HIS A 324 -15.24 -13.38 -25.60
N ASN A 325 -16.21 -13.03 -24.75
CA ASN A 325 -17.22 -13.95 -24.21
C ASN A 325 -18.45 -13.16 -23.69
N GLY A 326 -19.18 -12.53 -24.62
CA GLY A 326 -20.57 -12.15 -24.41
C GLY A 326 -21.52 -13.26 -24.84
N ILE A 327 -22.80 -13.19 -24.43
CA ILE A 327 -23.87 -14.18 -24.70
C ILE A 327 -24.04 -14.53 -26.21
N VAL A 328 -23.47 -13.74 -27.12
CA VAL A 328 -23.65 -13.85 -28.58
C VAL A 328 -22.34 -13.60 -29.35
N ASP A 329 -21.19 -14.07 -28.85
CA ASP A 329 -19.94 -14.00 -29.62
C ASP A 329 -19.27 -15.38 -29.70
N TRP A 330 -19.23 -15.95 -30.91
CA TRP A 330 -18.80 -17.35 -31.16
C TRP A 330 -17.39 -17.44 -31.76
N GLY A 331 -16.57 -16.39 -31.62
CA GLY A 331 -15.16 -16.40 -32.00
C GLY A 331 -14.27 -16.98 -30.90
N PRO A 332 -13.05 -17.46 -31.22
CA PRO A 332 -12.08 -17.80 -30.17
C PRO A 332 -11.74 -16.54 -29.37
N ALA A 333 -11.81 -16.61 -28.04
CA ALA A 333 -11.19 -15.59 -27.20
C ALA A 333 -9.68 -15.54 -27.51
N TYR A 334 -9.07 -14.36 -27.51
CA TYR A 334 -7.66 -14.11 -27.88
C TYR A 334 -7.28 -14.57 -29.30
N ASP A 335 -7.33 -13.65 -30.25
CA ASP A 335 -6.83 -13.86 -31.61
C ASP A 335 -5.27 -13.91 -31.65
N PRO A 336 -4.66 -14.32 -32.78
CA PRO A 336 -3.20 -14.36 -32.89
C PRO A 336 -2.48 -13.03 -32.61
N ALA A 337 -3.12 -11.88 -32.89
CA ALA A 337 -2.54 -10.56 -32.62
C ALA A 337 -2.60 -10.22 -31.13
N GLU A 338 -3.69 -10.56 -30.43
CA GLU A 338 -3.81 -10.41 -28.98
C GLU A 338 -2.81 -11.32 -28.24
N ARG A 339 -2.64 -12.56 -28.69
CA ARG A 339 -1.60 -13.48 -28.16
C ARG A 339 -0.20 -12.91 -28.37
N ALA A 340 0.08 -12.37 -29.56
CA ALA A 340 1.35 -11.73 -29.85
C ALA A 340 1.61 -10.50 -28.96
N GLN A 341 0.58 -9.73 -28.62
CA GLN A 341 0.69 -8.61 -27.67
C GLN A 341 1.06 -9.08 -26.27
N ILE A 342 0.41 -10.14 -25.76
CA ILE A 342 0.76 -10.72 -24.44
C ILE A 342 2.21 -11.21 -24.43
N ILE A 343 2.62 -11.96 -25.45
CA ILE A 343 4.00 -12.46 -25.58
C ILE A 343 5.00 -11.31 -25.64
N HIS A 344 4.68 -10.26 -26.40
CA HIS A 344 5.53 -9.08 -26.51
C HIS A 344 5.66 -8.33 -25.19
N ALA A 345 4.54 -8.12 -24.48
CA ALA A 345 4.53 -7.44 -23.19
C ALA A 345 5.44 -8.13 -22.17
N LEU A 346 5.34 -9.45 -22.04
CA LEU A 346 6.18 -10.25 -21.14
C LEU A 346 7.67 -10.14 -21.52
N ARG A 347 8.00 -10.20 -22.82
CA ARG A 347 9.38 -10.05 -23.31
C ARG A 347 9.94 -8.64 -23.10
N SER A 348 9.08 -7.64 -23.14
CA SER A 348 9.41 -6.23 -22.90
C SER A 348 9.45 -5.88 -21.40
N GLY A 349 9.27 -6.86 -20.51
CA GLY A 349 9.31 -6.66 -19.06
C GLY A 349 8.10 -5.89 -18.53
N GLN A 350 6.92 -6.01 -19.15
CA GLN A 350 5.66 -5.47 -18.62
C GLN A 350 4.96 -6.50 -17.73
N PRO A 351 4.34 -6.07 -16.62
CA PRO A 351 3.56 -6.96 -15.77
C PRO A 351 2.25 -7.34 -16.48
N VAL A 352 1.87 -8.61 -16.40
CA VAL A 352 0.66 -9.12 -17.04
C VAL A 352 -0.13 -9.98 -16.04
N VAL A 353 -1.43 -9.73 -15.94
CA VAL A 353 -2.38 -10.49 -15.11
C VAL A 353 -3.60 -10.88 -15.92
N THR A 354 -4.30 -11.92 -15.48
CA THR A 354 -5.52 -12.43 -16.13
C THR A 354 -6.57 -12.84 -15.10
N GLU A 355 -7.84 -12.77 -15.48
CA GLU A 355 -8.95 -13.06 -14.60
C GLU A 355 -10.04 -13.94 -15.22
N THR A 356 -10.79 -14.60 -14.32
CA THR A 356 -11.93 -15.45 -14.66
C THR A 356 -13.29 -14.76 -14.49
N TYR A 357 -13.34 -13.50 -14.01
CA TYR A 357 -14.59 -12.76 -13.72
C TYR A 357 -15.56 -12.66 -14.90
N SER A 358 -15.03 -12.49 -16.12
CA SER A 358 -15.83 -12.31 -17.34
C SER A 358 -15.88 -13.56 -18.23
N GLY A 359 -15.41 -14.72 -17.71
CA GLY A 359 -15.32 -16.00 -18.42
C GLY A 359 -16.69 -16.56 -18.85
N ASN A 360 -16.69 -17.58 -19.70
CA ASN A 360 -17.90 -18.35 -19.96
C ASN A 360 -18.37 -19.04 -18.67
N TRP A 361 -19.29 -18.40 -17.95
CA TRP A 361 -19.78 -18.86 -16.65
C TRP A 361 -20.43 -20.26 -16.70
N LEU A 362 -20.82 -20.74 -17.89
CA LEU A 362 -21.33 -22.11 -18.11
C LEU A 362 -20.25 -23.18 -17.93
N GLU A 363 -18.97 -22.84 -18.09
CA GLU A 363 -17.84 -23.76 -17.88
C GLU A 363 -17.51 -23.97 -16.39
N TYR A 364 -18.10 -23.13 -15.52
CA TYR A 364 -17.86 -23.17 -14.08
C TYR A 364 -19.04 -23.82 -13.36
N ASP A 365 -18.78 -24.95 -12.70
CA ASP A 365 -19.72 -25.62 -11.80
C ASP A 365 -19.33 -25.31 -10.35
N ALA A 366 -20.28 -24.82 -9.55
CA ALA A 366 -20.06 -24.36 -8.17
C ALA A 366 -18.82 -23.45 -8.00
N GLY A 367 -18.57 -22.55 -8.97
CA GLY A 367 -17.45 -21.61 -8.94
C GLY A 367 -16.10 -22.18 -9.37
N LYS A 368 -16.07 -23.36 -9.99
CA LYS A 368 -14.85 -24.04 -10.43
C LYS A 368 -14.97 -24.58 -11.85
N ALA A 369 -13.90 -24.46 -12.62
CA ALA A 369 -13.76 -25.13 -13.92
C ALA A 369 -12.57 -26.09 -13.89
N VAL A 370 -12.56 -27.09 -14.77
CA VAL A 370 -11.43 -28.02 -14.92
C VAL A 370 -10.70 -27.71 -16.23
N ALA A 371 -9.38 -27.57 -16.17
CA ALA A 371 -8.52 -27.38 -17.34
C ALA A 371 -7.48 -28.49 -17.45
N GLN A 372 -7.05 -28.78 -18.68
CA GLN A 372 -5.83 -29.55 -18.92
C GLN A 372 -4.62 -28.61 -18.87
N ALA A 373 -3.66 -28.93 -18.01
CA ALA A 373 -2.49 -28.08 -17.80
C ALA A 373 -1.19 -28.90 -17.83
N GLN A 374 -0.09 -28.23 -18.13
CA GLN A 374 1.25 -28.78 -17.99
C GLN A 374 1.92 -28.18 -16.76
N PHE A 375 2.46 -29.04 -15.91
CA PHE A 375 3.32 -28.68 -14.81
C PHE A 375 4.76 -29.10 -15.13
N ALA A 376 5.74 -28.60 -14.36
CA ALA A 376 7.16 -28.95 -14.53
C ALA A 376 7.43 -30.47 -14.48
N HIS A 377 6.57 -31.25 -13.82
CA HIS A 377 6.72 -32.70 -13.65
C HIS A 377 5.74 -33.53 -14.51
N GLY A 378 4.98 -32.92 -15.42
CA GLY A 378 4.06 -33.63 -16.31
C GLY A 378 2.72 -32.90 -16.53
N GLY A 379 1.95 -33.38 -17.50
CA GLY A 379 0.58 -32.91 -17.76
C GLY A 379 -0.43 -33.48 -16.78
N GLU A 380 -1.30 -32.64 -16.23
CA GLU A 380 -2.32 -32.99 -15.25
C GLU A 380 -3.57 -32.09 -15.41
N LYS A 381 -4.67 -32.44 -14.74
CA LYS A 381 -5.84 -31.57 -14.64
C LYS A 381 -5.67 -30.57 -13.50
N VAL A 382 -6.25 -29.39 -13.64
CA VAL A 382 -6.25 -28.36 -12.59
C VAL A 382 -7.64 -27.74 -12.43
N GLU A 383 -8.03 -27.45 -11.19
CA GLU A 383 -9.18 -26.60 -10.89
C GLU A 383 -8.83 -25.13 -11.08
N ILE A 384 -9.64 -24.44 -11.90
CA ILE A 384 -9.57 -22.99 -12.11
C ILE A 384 -10.72 -22.36 -11.32
N ALA A 385 -10.37 -21.52 -10.35
CA ALA A 385 -11.34 -20.78 -9.55
C ALA A 385 -12.02 -19.66 -10.38
N GLN A 386 -13.34 -19.54 -10.25
CA GLN A 386 -14.12 -18.41 -10.75
C GLN A 386 -13.84 -17.16 -9.91
N LYS A 387 -13.99 -15.96 -10.51
CA LYS A 387 -13.76 -14.67 -9.83
C LYS A 387 -12.37 -14.59 -9.19
N HIS A 388 -11.38 -15.15 -9.87
CA HIS A 388 -10.00 -15.23 -9.38
C HIS A 388 -9.04 -14.64 -10.40
N VAL A 389 -7.95 -14.08 -9.90
CA VAL A 389 -6.92 -13.43 -10.70
C VAL A 389 -5.61 -14.20 -10.59
N TYR A 390 -4.93 -14.35 -11.73
CA TYR A 390 -3.65 -15.04 -11.84
C TYR A 390 -2.60 -14.09 -12.43
N MET A 391 -1.37 -14.22 -11.97
CA MET A 391 -0.22 -13.64 -12.64
C MET A 391 0.08 -14.44 -13.92
N VAL A 392 0.45 -13.77 -15.01
CA VAL A 392 1.02 -14.43 -16.19
C VAL A 392 2.54 -14.42 -16.08
N GLU A 393 3.17 -15.59 -15.98
CA GLU A 393 4.63 -15.71 -15.85
C GLU A 393 5.35 -15.73 -17.20
N ALA A 394 4.75 -16.39 -18.19
CA ALA A 394 5.36 -16.56 -19.50
C ALA A 394 4.28 -16.88 -20.54
N ALA A 395 4.56 -16.58 -21.81
CA ALA A 395 3.73 -17.02 -22.92
C ALA A 395 4.59 -17.23 -24.16
N ASP A 396 4.19 -18.19 -24.99
CA ASP A 396 4.82 -18.49 -26.28
C ASP A 396 3.77 -18.90 -27.32
N GLU A 397 4.22 -19.40 -28.47
CA GLU A 397 3.33 -19.84 -29.55
C GLU A 397 2.42 -21.01 -29.16
N LYS A 398 2.81 -21.83 -28.17
CA LYS A 398 2.08 -23.03 -27.74
C LYS A 398 1.06 -22.72 -26.66
N GLY A 399 1.33 -21.75 -25.80
CA GLY A 399 0.42 -21.46 -24.70
C GLY A 399 0.92 -20.37 -23.75
N ILE A 400 0.31 -20.39 -22.57
CA ILE A 400 0.48 -19.38 -21.53
C ILE A 400 0.69 -20.04 -20.18
N THR A 401 1.67 -19.56 -19.43
CA THR A 401 2.01 -20.02 -18.08
C THR A 401 1.48 -19.04 -17.07
N LEU A 402 0.63 -19.53 -16.18
CA LEU A 402 -0.03 -18.76 -15.14
C LEU A 402 0.49 -19.17 -13.78
N ARG A 403 0.41 -18.26 -12.82
CA ARG A 403 0.69 -18.52 -11.41
C ARG A 403 -0.46 -18.08 -10.53
N ASN A 404 -0.93 -19.01 -9.72
CA ASN A 404 -1.99 -18.75 -8.75
C ASN A 404 -1.43 -18.00 -7.52
N PRO A 405 -1.99 -16.83 -7.14
CA PRO A 405 -1.56 -16.09 -5.95
C PRO A 405 -1.76 -16.86 -4.64
N TRP A 406 -2.64 -17.87 -4.57
CA TRP A 406 -2.74 -18.79 -3.42
C TRP A 406 -1.45 -19.58 -3.17
N GLY A 407 -0.52 -19.60 -4.13
CA GLY A 407 0.74 -20.33 -4.02
C GLY A 407 0.61 -21.84 -4.25
N TYR A 408 -0.56 -22.31 -4.68
CA TYR A 408 -0.84 -23.67 -5.11
C TYR A 408 -2.05 -23.69 -6.05
N ASN A 409 -2.26 -24.81 -6.74
CA ASN A 409 -3.53 -25.12 -7.38
C ASN A 409 -4.15 -26.40 -6.79
N ILE A 410 -5.36 -26.76 -7.20
CA ILE A 410 -6.06 -27.94 -6.70
C ILE A 410 -6.25 -28.93 -7.85
N HIS A 411 -5.90 -30.20 -7.63
CA HIS A 411 -6.23 -31.26 -8.58
C HIS A 411 -7.71 -31.66 -8.42
N PRO A 412 -8.54 -31.65 -9.48
CA PRO A 412 -9.99 -31.76 -9.37
C PRO A 412 -10.48 -33.10 -8.80
N SER A 413 -9.79 -34.21 -9.08
CA SER A 413 -10.26 -35.54 -8.65
C SER A 413 -9.77 -35.94 -7.27
N THR A 414 -8.60 -35.46 -6.85
CA THR A 414 -7.96 -35.85 -5.58
C THR A 414 -8.06 -34.76 -4.51
N GLN A 415 -8.41 -33.54 -4.89
CA GLN A 415 -8.44 -32.34 -4.04
C GLN A 415 -7.09 -32.04 -3.35
N THR A 416 -6.00 -32.53 -3.94
CA THR A 416 -4.63 -32.30 -3.44
C THR A 416 -4.06 -31.01 -4.00
N LYS A 417 -3.24 -30.32 -3.18
CA LYS A 417 -2.51 -29.12 -3.60
C LYS A 417 -1.41 -29.50 -4.61
N THR A 418 -1.35 -28.79 -5.73
CA THR A 418 -0.32 -28.90 -6.76
C THR A 418 0.50 -27.61 -6.85
N ALA A 419 1.53 -27.57 -7.72
CA ALA A 419 2.39 -26.40 -7.87
C ALA A 419 1.59 -25.15 -8.27
N ALA A 420 2.03 -23.97 -7.81
CA ALA A 420 1.36 -22.69 -8.08
C ALA A 420 1.34 -22.32 -9.57
N SER A 421 2.39 -22.71 -10.30
CA SER A 421 2.61 -22.38 -11.70
C SER A 421 2.20 -23.53 -12.60
N PHE A 422 1.48 -23.23 -13.68
CA PHE A 422 0.99 -24.20 -14.66
C PHE A 422 0.82 -23.57 -16.04
N THR A 423 0.95 -24.37 -17.09
CA THR A 423 0.85 -23.90 -18.48
C THR A 423 -0.42 -24.45 -19.13
N LEU A 424 -1.22 -23.58 -19.73
CA LEU A 424 -2.38 -23.92 -20.55
C LEU A 424 -2.03 -23.76 -22.03
N THR A 425 -2.67 -24.54 -22.90
CA THR A 425 -2.72 -24.19 -24.32
C THR A 425 -3.52 -22.91 -24.50
N TRP A 426 -3.30 -22.19 -25.60
CA TRP A 426 -4.14 -21.02 -25.91
C TRP A 426 -5.63 -21.37 -26.00
N GLU A 427 -5.98 -22.58 -26.45
CA GLU A 427 -7.37 -23.05 -26.50
C GLU A 427 -7.99 -23.20 -25.11
N GLU A 428 -7.29 -23.87 -24.18
CA GLU A 428 -7.73 -24.02 -22.79
C GLU A 428 -7.82 -22.66 -22.07
N TYR A 429 -6.86 -21.78 -22.34
CA TYR A 429 -6.86 -20.42 -21.81
C TYR A 429 -8.07 -19.62 -22.30
N SER A 430 -8.29 -19.57 -23.60
CA SER A 430 -9.41 -18.86 -24.24
C SER A 430 -10.78 -19.37 -23.81
N ARG A 431 -10.88 -20.66 -23.46
CA ARG A 431 -12.12 -21.24 -22.94
C ARG A 431 -12.50 -20.68 -21.55
N LEU A 432 -11.51 -20.39 -20.70
CA LEU A 432 -11.73 -20.14 -19.28
C LEU A 432 -11.49 -18.70 -18.83
N PHE A 433 -10.60 -17.98 -19.51
CA PHE A 433 -10.14 -16.64 -19.14
C PHE A 433 -10.66 -15.63 -20.16
N ALA A 434 -11.32 -14.57 -19.70
CA ALA A 434 -11.96 -13.59 -20.58
C ALA A 434 -11.30 -12.22 -20.59
N SER A 435 -10.35 -11.98 -19.70
CA SER A 435 -9.65 -10.69 -19.65
C SER A 435 -8.19 -10.88 -19.26
N THR A 436 -7.32 -10.21 -20.00
CA THR A 436 -5.89 -10.08 -19.71
C THR A 436 -5.57 -8.60 -19.64
N GLN A 437 -4.90 -8.18 -18.59
CA GLN A 437 -4.42 -6.81 -18.44
C GLN A 437 -2.90 -6.80 -18.59
N ILE A 438 -2.42 -5.93 -19.47
CA ILE A 438 -1.00 -5.61 -19.62
C ILE A 438 -0.75 -4.28 -18.91
N GLY A 439 -0.02 -4.30 -17.80
CA GLY A 439 0.29 -3.11 -17.04
C GLY A 439 1.28 -2.19 -17.72
N THR A 440 1.13 -0.90 -17.46
CA THR A 440 2.08 0.13 -17.86
C THR A 440 2.93 0.52 -16.67
N MET A 441 4.25 0.61 -16.88
CA MET A 441 5.18 1.16 -15.90
C MET A 441 5.92 2.30 -16.61
N GLN A 442 5.71 3.54 -16.17
CA GLN A 442 6.53 4.66 -16.63
C GLN A 442 7.78 4.77 -15.73
N PRO A 443 8.97 5.03 -16.30
CA PRO A 443 10.17 5.33 -15.52
C PRO A 443 10.07 6.64 -14.74
#